data_AF-A0A9P4R3Y4-F1
#
_entry.id   AF-A0A9P4R3Y4-F1
#
_cell.length_a   1.000
_cell.length_b   1.000
_cell.length_c   1.000
_cell.angle_alpha   90.00
_cell.angle_beta   90.00
_cell.angle_gamma   90.00
#
_symmetry.space_group_name_H-M   'P 1'
#
loop_
_entity.id
_entity.type
_entity.pdbx_description
1 polymer ?
#
loop_
_entity_poly.entity_id
_entity_poly.type
_entity_poly.pdbx_seq_one_letter_code
_entity_poly.pdbx_strand_id
1 'polypeptide(L)' 'HCLDYLRQVVQCHGDVTPLVVFYQEERGNYAFDHAVTHSCRKFERIYEWAVEHGADIHIEG' A
#
# COMPACT_ATOMS: atom_id res chain seq x y z
N HIS A 1 -13.36 0.33 -20.33
CA HIS A 1 -12.13 -0.49 -20.49
C HIS A 1 -10.89 0.20 -19.90
N CYS A 2 -10.58 1.47 -20.22
CA CYS A 2 -9.39 2.15 -19.66
C CYS A 2 -9.33 2.17 -18.13
N LEU A 3 -10.45 2.47 -17.47
CA LEU A 3 -10.54 2.48 -16.01
C LEU A 3 -10.25 1.10 -15.40
N ASP A 4 -10.65 0.03 -16.09
CA ASP A 4 -10.40 -1.33 -15.63
C ASP A 4 -8.92 -1.69 -15.71
N TYR A 5 -8.23 -1.28 -16.78
CA TYR A 5 -6.77 -1.44 -16.86
C TYR A 5 -6.03 -0.63 -15.79
N LEU A 6 -6.43 0.61 -15.52
CA LEU A 6 -5.83 1.41 -14.46
C LEU A 6 -6.04 0.75 -13.08
N ARG A 7 -7.26 0.27 -12.81
CA ARG A 7 -7.57 -0.49 -11.60
C ARG A 7 -6.65 -1.71 -11.48
N GLN A 8 -6.57 -2.55 -12.52
CA GLN A 8 -5.72 -3.75 -12.51
C GLN A 8 -4.25 -3.40 -12.25
N VAL A 9 -3.71 -2.37 -12.88
CA VAL A 9 -2.32 -1.93 -12.66
C VAL A 9 -2.10 -1.50 -11.20
N VAL A 10 -3.00 -0.69 -10.62
CA VAL A 10 -2.89 -0.28 -9.22
C VAL A 10 -2.95 -1.49 -8.29
N GLN A 11 -3.84 -2.45 -8.53
CA GLN A 11 -3.95 -3.68 -7.74
C GLN A 11 -2.69 -4.55 -7.83
N CYS A 12 -2.13 -4.72 -9.03
CA CYS A 12 -0.90 -5.50 -9.24
C CYS A 12 0.33 -4.87 -8.55
N HIS A 13 0.35 -3.56 -8.39
CA HIS A 13 1.44 -2.82 -7.75
C HIS A 13 1.08 -2.40 -6.31
N GLY A 14 0.10 -3.06 -5.68
CA GLY A 14 -0.22 -2.85 -4.28
C GLY A 14 0.98 -3.19 -3.40
N ASP A 15 1.60 -2.17 -2.82
CA ASP A 15 2.77 -2.31 -1.96
C ASP A 15 2.38 -2.27 -0.48
N VAL A 16 2.91 -3.23 0.27
CA VAL A 16 2.73 -3.35 1.73
C VAL A 16 4.07 -3.43 2.44
N THR A 17 5.18 -3.08 1.77
CA THR A 17 6.51 -3.04 2.38
C THR A 17 6.51 -2.03 3.53
N PRO A 18 6.85 -2.44 4.76
CA PRO A 18 7.01 -1.50 5.87
C PRO A 18 8.12 -0.49 5.57
N LEU A 19 7.81 0.80 5.71
CA LEU A 19 8.81 1.86 5.65
C LEU A 19 9.40 2.07 7.04
N VAL A 20 10.73 1.92 7.14
CA VAL A 20 11.45 2.18 8.39
C VAL A 20 11.52 3.69 8.62
N VAL A 21 11.10 4.12 9.80
CA VAL A 21 11.20 5.51 10.25
C VAL A 21 12.40 5.64 11.18
N PHE A 22 13.25 6.63 10.93
CA PHE A 22 14.38 6.95 11.79
C PHE A 22 14.46 8.44 12.07
N TYR A 23 15.03 8.82 13.21
CA TYR A 23 15.25 10.22 13.55
C TYR A 23 16.56 10.71 12.93
N GLN A 24 16.53 11.86 12.27
CA GLN A 24 17.67 12.46 11.59
C GLN A 24 18.10 13.71 12.38
N GLU A 25 19.08 13.53 13.27
CA GLU A 25 19.57 14.56 14.20
C GLU A 25 19.90 15.89 13.52
N GLU A 26 20.58 15.86 12.37
CA GLU A 26 20.96 17.07 11.62
C GLU A 26 19.77 17.92 11.16
N ARG A 27 18.61 17.29 10.95
CA ARG A 27 17.39 17.97 10.49
C ARG A 27 16.36 18.17 11.59
N GLY A 28 16.60 17.63 12.78
CA GLY A 28 15.68 17.71 13.92
C GLY A 28 14.30 17.10 13.63
N ASN A 29 14.22 16.10 12.74
CA ASN A 29 12.96 15.49 12.32
C ASN A 29 13.09 13.99 12.02
N TYR A 30 11.94 13.34 11.80
CA TYR A 30 11.90 11.96 11.33
C TYR A 30 12.02 11.91 9.80
N ALA A 31 12.73 10.88 9.33
CA ALA A 31 12.86 10.54 7.91
C ALA A 31 12.48 9.06 7.69
N PHE A 32 12.25 8.72 6.43
CA PHE A 32 11.95 7.36 6.00
C PHE A 32 13.15 6.77 5.27
N ASP A 33 13.40 5.48 5.47
CA ASP A 33 14.28 4.74 4.57
C ASP A 33 13.53 4.45 3.27
N HIS A 34 13.97 5.09 2.19
CA HIS A 34 13.39 4.90 0.85
C HIS A 34 14.08 3.78 0.07
N ALA A 35 15.21 3.24 0.56
CA ALA A 35 15.95 2.17 -0.09
C ALA A 35 15.45 0.79 0.34
N VAL A 36 14.13 0.63 0.48
CA VAL A 36 13.50 -0.63 0.88
C VAL A 36 13.17 -1.50 -0.33
N THR A 37 13.38 -2.81 -0.20
CA THR A 37 12.96 -3.76 -1.22
C THR A 37 11.44 -3.92 -1.19
N HIS A 38 10.80 -3.40 -2.23
CA HIS A 38 9.36 -3.55 -2.42
C HIS A 38 8.94 -5.00 -2.59
N SER A 39 7.76 -5.33 -2.08
CA SER A 39 7.28 -6.70 -1.96
C SER A 39 6.00 -6.89 -2.76
N CYS A 40 6.04 -7.67 -3.84
CA CYS A 40 4.83 -8.07 -4.55
C CYS A 40 3.95 -8.97 -3.66
N ARG A 41 2.63 -8.72 -3.63
CA ARG A 41 1.66 -9.49 -2.83
C ARG A 41 0.40 -9.79 -3.63
N LYS A 42 -0.36 -10.78 -3.13
CA LYS A 42 -1.69 -11.10 -3.66
C LYS A 42 -2.66 -10.01 -3.23
N PHE A 43 -3.22 -9.28 -4.19
CA PHE A 43 -4.11 -8.15 -3.92
C PHE A 43 -5.33 -8.57 -3.10
N GLU A 44 -5.84 -9.78 -3.30
CA GLU A 44 -7.00 -10.32 -2.57
C GLU A 44 -6.79 -10.26 -1.05
N ARG A 45 -5.57 -10.55 -0.57
CA ARG A 45 -5.26 -10.48 0.87
C ARG A 45 -5.24 -9.05 1.41
N ILE A 46 -4.81 -8.09 0.58
CA ILE A 46 -4.82 -6.66 0.92
C ILE A 46 -6.28 -6.19 1.03
N TYR A 47 -7.10 -6.60 0.08
CA TYR A 47 -8.52 -6.26 0.03
C TYR A 47 -9.31 -6.86 1.21
N GLU A 48 -9.15 -8.15 1.49
CA GLU A 48 -9.78 -8.84 2.63
C GLU A 48 -9.47 -8.12 3.95
N TRP A 49 -8.18 -7.83 4.19
CA TRP A 49 -7.76 -7.11 5.39
C TRP A 49 -8.40 -5.72 5.48
N ALA A 50 -8.45 -4.96 4.38
CA ALA A 50 -9.02 -3.62 4.37
C ALA A 50 -10.53 -3.63 4.71
N VAL A 51 -11.28 -4.58 4.16
CA VAL A 51 -12.71 -4.78 4.46
C VAL A 51 -12.92 -5.11 5.94
N GLU A 52 -12.13 -6.03 6.49
CA GLU A 52 -12.20 -6.42 7.91
C GLU A 52 -11.90 -5.25 8.87
N HIS A 53 -11.08 -4.29 8.44
CA HIS A 53 -10.58 -3.19 9.29
C HIS A 53 -11.23 -1.84 8.98
N GLY A 54 -12.42 -1.84 8.38
CA GLY A 54 -13.29 -0.66 8.30
C GLY A 54 -13.11 0.20 7.06
N ALA A 55 -12.55 -0.33 5.97
CA ALA A 55 -12.78 0.28 4.67
C ALA A 55 -14.27 0.14 4.34
N ASP A 56 -15.03 1.24 4.45
CA ASP A 56 -16.45 1.30 4.07
C ASP A 56 -16.54 1.17 2.54
N ILE A 57 -16.55 -0.08 2.07
CA ILE A 57 -16.60 -0.44 0.66
C ILE A 57 -18.04 -0.88 0.37
N HIS A 58 -18.77 -0.08 -0.40
CA HIS A 58 -20.06 -0.47 -0.95
C HIS A 58 -19.82 -1.54 -2.03
N ILE A 59 -20.15 -2.79 -1.72
CA ILE A 59 -20.04 -3.93 -2.64
C ILE A 59 -21.35 -4.04 -3.39
N GLU A 60 -21.43 -3.53 -4.63
CA GLU A 60 -22.38 -4.07 -5.60
C GLU A 60 -21.74 -5.34 -6.19
N GLY A 61 -22.42 -6.47 -5.96
CA GLY A 61 -22.02 -7.80 -6.42
C GLY A 61 -22.21 -8.01 -7.92
#